data_AF-A0A0D0TE36-F1
#
_entry.id   AF-A0A0D0TE36-F1
#
_cell.length_a   1.000
_cell.length_b   1.000
_cell.length_c   1.000
_cell.angle_alpha   90.00
_cell.angle_beta   90.00
_cell.angle_gamma   90.00
#
_symmetry.space_group_name_H-M   'P 1'
#
loop_
_entity.id
_entity.type
_entity.pdbx_description
1 polymer ?
#
loop_
_entity_poly.entity_id
_entity_poly.type
_entity_poly.pdbx_seq_one_letter_code
_entity_poly.pdbx_strand_id
1 'polypeptide(L)'
;MATANDTSMTLVSVLGASALIISVHHAYKFDKCKCLIPKKEEWFRVLLTWMLLVSIFCLFTWDAGWCYIKYKLGWIYVEGYGAMPYPNEMFSRRYVKLNIPLIIIFNIAFSLQTSLNAEEGFYWYHLMRAVRQPKSARSWRTSSFFYAWIVISIFSTTLQCSIGWIHRGKLNMNRQMATVMAIDGIIEFAVLCAASVFIWKFPAFLDNVKLQVPDQKSDLDFTFIMRPTRSGLSSDFYIRHA
;
A
#
# COMPACT_ATOMS: atom_id res chain seq x y z
N MET A 1 -12.01 -2.51 -17.48
CA MET A 1 -11.78 -3.98 -17.52
C MET A 1 -12.88 -4.80 -18.19
N ALA A 2 -14.10 -4.28 -18.40
CA ALA A 2 -15.07 -4.95 -19.29
C ALA A 2 -14.51 -5.19 -20.72
N THR A 3 -13.47 -4.42 -21.10
CA THR A 3 -12.68 -4.50 -22.34
C THR A 3 -11.21 -4.90 -22.10
N ALA A 4 -10.84 -5.35 -20.90
CA ALA A 4 -9.46 -5.78 -20.64
C ALA A 4 -9.14 -6.99 -21.52
N ASN A 5 -8.28 -6.77 -22.50
CA ASN A 5 -7.72 -7.79 -23.37
C ASN A 5 -6.81 -8.72 -22.55
N ASP A 6 -6.71 -9.99 -22.92
CA ASP A 6 -5.84 -11.00 -22.32
C ASP A 6 -4.41 -10.47 -22.09
N THR A 7 -3.89 -9.67 -23.03
CA THR A 7 -2.57 -9.02 -22.92
C THR A 7 -2.45 -8.09 -21.71
N SER A 8 -3.53 -7.39 -21.34
CA SER A 8 -3.51 -6.52 -20.16
C SER A 8 -3.50 -7.33 -18.87
N MET A 9 -4.22 -8.45 -18.82
CA MET A 9 -4.27 -9.32 -17.63
C MET A 9 -2.98 -10.11 -17.45
N THR A 10 -2.35 -10.56 -18.53
CA THR A 10 -1.03 -11.20 -18.47
C THR A 10 0.05 -10.21 -18.04
N LEU A 11 0.03 -8.98 -18.57
CA LEU A 11 0.96 -7.93 -18.14
C LEU A 11 0.85 -7.67 -16.64
N VAL A 12 -0.37 -7.48 -16.13
CA VAL A 12 -0.60 -7.24 -14.70
C VAL A 12 -0.13 -8.45 -13.87
N SER A 13 -0.38 -9.68 -14.32
CA SER A 13 0.12 -10.89 -13.64
C SER A 13 1.66 -10.96 -13.60
N VAL A 14 2.36 -10.60 -14.68
CA VAL A 14 3.83 -10.54 -14.71
C VAL A 14 4.35 -9.44 -13.78
N LEU A 15 3.69 -8.29 -13.74
CA LEU A 15 4.03 -7.20 -12.82
C LEU A 15 3.82 -7.62 -11.36
N GLY A 16 2.70 -8.26 -11.02
CA GLY A 16 2.45 -8.80 -9.69
C GLY A 16 3.48 -9.87 -9.28
N ALA A 17 3.83 -10.77 -10.19
CA ALA A 17 4.84 -11.81 -9.94
C ALA A 17 6.23 -11.20 -9.70
N SER A 18 6.65 -10.27 -10.55
CA SER A 18 7.94 -9.60 -10.42
C SER A 18 8.02 -8.75 -9.15
N ALA A 19 6.95 -8.03 -8.79
CA ALA A 19 6.86 -7.31 -7.52
C ALA A 19 7.04 -8.24 -6.32
N LEU A 20 6.34 -9.39 -6.31
CA LEU A 20 6.47 -10.38 -5.24
C LEU A 20 7.90 -10.94 -5.13
N ILE A 21 8.51 -11.31 -6.26
CA ILE A 21 9.88 -11.83 -6.31
C ILE A 21 10.87 -10.78 -5.79
N ILE A 22 10.74 -9.53 -6.25
CA ILE A 22 11.60 -8.43 -5.82
C ILE A 22 11.45 -8.18 -4.33
N SER A 23 10.22 -8.13 -3.80
CA SER A 23 9.97 -7.92 -2.38
C SER A 23 10.56 -9.02 -1.51
N VAL A 24 10.37 -10.29 -1.89
CA VAL A 24 10.95 -11.44 -1.15
C VAL A 24 12.47 -11.45 -1.25
N HIS A 25 13.02 -11.24 -2.45
CA HIS A 25 14.46 -11.17 -2.66
C HIS A 25 15.10 -10.01 -1.88
N HIS A 26 14.46 -8.84 -1.85
CA HIS A 26 14.92 -7.69 -1.09
C HIS A 26 14.90 -7.99 0.42
N ALA A 27 13.81 -8.55 0.94
CA ALA A 27 13.70 -8.97 2.35
C ALA A 27 14.79 -10.00 2.73
N TYR A 28 15.11 -10.92 1.82
CA TYR A 28 16.18 -11.89 2.02
C TYR A 28 17.58 -11.26 1.97
N LYS A 29 17.86 -10.39 0.98
CA LYS A 29 19.18 -9.79 0.81
C LYS A 29 19.53 -8.78 1.89
N PHE A 30 18.57 -7.95 2.31
CA PHE A 30 18.83 -6.87 3.26
C PHE A 30 18.97 -7.39 4.70
N ASP A 31 18.06 -8.29 5.13
CA ASP A 31 17.97 -8.71 6.53
C ASP A 31 17.92 -10.24 6.74
N LYS A 32 18.12 -11.05 5.69
CA LYS A 32 17.93 -12.52 5.74
C LYS A 32 16.56 -12.90 6.32
N CYS A 33 15.52 -12.13 5.99
CA CYS A 33 14.17 -12.29 6.53
C CYS A 33 14.05 -12.11 8.06
N LYS A 34 15.07 -11.57 8.75
CA LYS A 34 14.99 -11.30 10.21
C LYS A 34 13.96 -10.22 10.54
N CYS A 35 13.67 -9.32 9.59
CA CYS A 35 12.62 -8.30 9.68
C CYS A 35 11.19 -8.89 9.69
N LEU A 36 11.02 -10.18 9.38
CA LEU A 36 9.72 -10.89 9.45
C LEU A 36 9.45 -11.50 10.82
N ILE A 37 10.49 -11.61 11.66
CA ILE A 37 10.40 -12.25 12.97
C ILE A 37 10.00 -11.19 14.00
N PRO A 38 8.84 -11.34 14.66
CA PRO A 38 8.37 -10.35 15.62
C PRO A 38 9.27 -10.29 16.85
N LYS A 39 9.95 -9.16 17.05
CA LYS A 39 10.62 -8.79 18.30
C LYS A 39 9.79 -7.74 19.03
N LYS A 40 9.74 -7.81 20.36
CA LYS A 40 8.91 -6.91 21.20
C LYS A 40 9.16 -5.42 20.96
N GLU A 41 10.40 -5.03 20.65
CA GLU A 41 10.74 -3.62 20.43
C GLU A 41 10.39 -3.12 19.02
N GLU A 42 10.30 -4.03 18.04
CA GLU A 42 10.20 -3.72 16.60
C GLU A 42 8.91 -4.23 15.95
N TRP A 43 7.94 -4.66 16.76
CA TRP A 43 6.70 -5.30 16.29
C TRP A 43 5.92 -4.47 15.25
N PHE A 44 5.97 -3.15 15.34
CA PHE A 44 5.28 -2.25 14.41
C PHE A 44 5.89 -2.31 12.99
N ARG A 45 7.23 -2.31 12.89
CA ARG A 45 7.93 -2.46 11.60
C ARG A 45 7.67 -3.82 10.97
N VAL A 46 7.66 -4.86 11.80
CA VAL A 46 7.33 -6.22 11.39
C VAL A 46 5.89 -6.29 10.86
N LEU A 47 4.94 -5.65 11.55
CA LEU A 47 3.54 -5.57 11.12
C LEU A 47 3.38 -4.89 9.76
N LEU A 48 4.00 -3.73 9.53
CA LEU A 48 3.94 -3.04 8.23
C LEU A 48 4.54 -3.89 7.11
N THR A 49 5.65 -4.59 7.39
CA THR A 49 6.29 -5.50 6.43
C THR A 49 5.37 -6.67 6.07
N TRP A 50 4.68 -7.26 7.05
CA TRP A 50 3.69 -8.30 6.80
C TRP A 50 2.49 -7.80 6.03
N MET A 51 1.98 -6.60 6.34
CA MET A 51 0.89 -5.99 5.58
C MET A 51 1.26 -5.80 4.11
N LEU A 52 2.50 -5.35 3.82
CA LEU A 52 2.97 -5.16 2.46
C LEU A 52 3.10 -6.49 1.70
N LEU A 53 3.70 -7.51 2.32
CA LEU A 53 3.84 -8.82 1.68
C LEU A 53 2.49 -9.51 1.44
N VAL A 54 1.58 -9.43 2.40
CA VAL A 54 0.22 -9.97 2.25
C VAL A 54 -0.53 -9.20 1.15
N SER A 55 -0.43 -7.88 1.10
CA SER A 55 -1.01 -7.05 0.04
C SER A 55 -0.54 -7.50 -1.35
N ILE A 56 0.78 -7.59 -1.56
CA ILE A 56 1.37 -7.98 -2.85
C ILE A 56 0.98 -9.42 -3.21
N PHE A 57 0.97 -10.34 -2.25
CA PHE A 57 0.55 -11.72 -2.47
C PHE A 57 -0.93 -11.82 -2.87
N CYS A 58 -1.80 -11.05 -2.22
CA CYS A 58 -3.22 -10.99 -2.56
C CYS A 58 -3.45 -10.39 -3.96
N LEU A 59 -2.75 -9.30 -4.32
CA LEU A 59 -2.80 -8.74 -5.67
C LEU A 59 -2.36 -9.78 -6.72
N PHE A 60 -1.22 -10.43 -6.51
CA PHE A 60 -0.75 -11.48 -7.40
C PHE A 60 -1.76 -12.62 -7.56
N THR A 61 -2.39 -13.07 -6.47
CA THR A 61 -3.40 -14.13 -6.51
C THR A 61 -4.64 -13.69 -7.30
N TRP A 62 -5.06 -12.44 -7.13
CA TRP A 62 -6.16 -11.86 -7.89
C TRP A 62 -5.84 -11.78 -9.39
N ASP A 63 -4.65 -11.28 -9.73
CA ASP A 63 -4.16 -11.15 -11.11
C ASP A 63 -4.06 -12.52 -11.81
N ALA A 64 -3.41 -13.48 -11.15
CA ALA A 64 -3.26 -14.84 -11.65
C ALA A 64 -4.63 -15.53 -11.83
N GLY A 65 -5.57 -15.29 -10.91
CA GLY A 65 -6.93 -15.79 -11.00
C GLY A 65 -7.68 -15.28 -12.23
N TRP A 66 -7.62 -13.98 -12.49
CA TRP A 66 -8.25 -13.39 -13.68
C TRP A 66 -7.54 -13.77 -14.98
N CYS A 67 -6.21 -13.84 -14.97
CA CYS A 67 -5.42 -14.31 -16.11
C CYS A 67 -5.81 -15.75 -16.49
N TYR A 68 -5.95 -16.65 -15.51
CA TYR A 68 -6.37 -18.03 -15.74
C TYR A 68 -7.78 -18.12 -16.34
N ILE A 69 -8.73 -17.36 -15.80
CA ILE A 69 -10.12 -17.33 -16.28
C ILE A 69 -10.15 -16.87 -17.74
N LYS A 70 -9.48 -15.76 -18.05
CA LYS A 70 -9.43 -15.20 -19.41
C LYS A 70 -8.74 -16.13 -20.41
N TYR A 71 -7.62 -16.74 -20.02
CA TYR A 71 -6.91 -17.71 -20.86
C TYR A 71 -7.76 -18.96 -21.19
N LYS A 72 -8.67 -19.36 -20.29
CA LYS A 72 -9.58 -20.50 -20.52
C LYS A 72 -10.82 -20.15 -21.34
N LEU A 73 -11.36 -18.94 -21.19
CA LEU A 73 -12.56 -18.50 -21.92
C LEU A 73 -12.25 -18.03 -23.34
N GLY A 74 -11.07 -17.44 -23.56
CA GLY A 74 -10.61 -17.00 -24.87
C GLY A 74 -11.52 -15.95 -25.52
N TRP A 75 -11.59 -16.02 -26.85
CA TRP A 75 -12.29 -15.05 -27.70
C TRP A 75 -13.50 -15.71 -28.35
N ILE A 76 -14.54 -14.90 -28.58
CA ILE A 76 -15.66 -15.31 -29.42
C ILE A 76 -15.76 -14.39 -30.63
N TYR A 77 -16.14 -14.97 -31.77
CA TYR A 77 -16.40 -14.21 -32.98
C TYR A 77 -17.88 -13.85 -33.04
N VAL A 78 -18.19 -12.57 -33.13
CA VAL A 78 -19.56 -12.08 -33.36
C VAL A 78 -19.64 -11.50 -34.76
N GLU A 79 -20.57 -12.02 -35.54
CA GLU A 79 -20.84 -11.55 -36.89
C GLU A 79 -21.19 -10.04 -36.87
N GLY A 80 -20.48 -9.25 -37.67
CA GLY A 80 -20.62 -7.78 -37.73
C GLY A 80 -19.75 -6.98 -36.75
N TYR A 81 -19.26 -7.57 -35.65
CA TYR A 81 -18.42 -6.89 -34.65
C TYR A 81 -16.98 -7.43 -34.56
N GLY A 82 -16.72 -8.61 -35.14
CA GLY A 82 -15.40 -9.24 -35.16
C GLY A 82 -15.11 -10.07 -33.90
N ALA A 83 -13.83 -10.34 -33.66
CA ALA A 83 -13.38 -11.07 -32.48
C ALA A 83 -13.48 -10.18 -31.24
N MET A 84 -14.27 -10.59 -30.25
CA MET A 84 -14.42 -9.90 -28.98
C MET A 84 -14.10 -10.85 -27.81
N PRO A 85 -13.59 -10.32 -26.68
CA PRO A 85 -13.34 -11.14 -25.50
C PRO A 85 -14.67 -11.73 -25.00
N TYR A 86 -14.62 -12.97 -24.50
CA TYR A 86 -15.81 -13.68 -24.05
C TYR A 86 -16.64 -12.83 -23.05
N PRO A 87 -17.93 -12.55 -23.31
CA PRO A 87 -18.75 -11.71 -22.46
C PRO A 87 -18.91 -12.28 -21.05
N ASN A 88 -18.74 -11.42 -20.05
CA ASN A 88 -18.90 -11.79 -18.64
C ASN A 88 -20.33 -12.29 -18.32
N GLU A 89 -21.33 -11.92 -19.12
CA GLU A 89 -22.72 -12.38 -18.95
C GLU A 89 -22.93 -13.84 -19.40
N MET A 90 -22.07 -14.35 -20.29
CA MET A 90 -22.13 -15.73 -20.78
C MET A 90 -21.26 -16.68 -19.96
N PHE A 91 -20.59 -16.19 -18.91
CA PHE A 91 -19.67 -17.00 -18.12
C PHE A 91 -20.40 -18.20 -17.52
N SER A 92 -19.80 -19.38 -17.65
CA SER A 92 -20.30 -20.58 -17.00
C SER A 92 -20.39 -20.35 -15.48
N ARG A 93 -21.36 -21.00 -14.82
CA ARG A 93 -21.58 -20.86 -13.36
C ARG A 93 -20.31 -21.10 -12.53
N ARG A 94 -19.36 -21.90 -13.05
CA ARG A 94 -18.07 -22.15 -12.41
C ARG A 94 -17.22 -20.90 -12.30
N TYR A 95 -17.11 -20.10 -13.36
CA TYR A 95 -16.30 -18.87 -13.38
C TYR A 95 -16.98 -17.73 -12.62
N VAL A 96 -18.31 -17.66 -12.65
CA VAL A 96 -19.08 -16.69 -11.84
C VAL A 96 -18.85 -16.91 -10.34
N LYS A 97 -18.76 -18.16 -9.88
CA LYS A 97 -18.46 -18.48 -8.48
C LYS A 97 -17.05 -18.07 -8.05
N LEU A 98 -16.09 -18.04 -8.97
CA LEU A 98 -14.71 -17.61 -8.69
C LEU A 98 -14.59 -16.08 -8.57
N ASN A 99 -15.53 -15.31 -9.10
CA ASN A 99 -15.52 -13.86 -8.98
C ASN A 99 -15.60 -13.36 -7.54
N ILE A 100 -16.45 -13.98 -6.72
CA ILE A 100 -16.64 -13.59 -5.32
C ILE A 100 -15.34 -13.67 -4.51
N PRO A 101 -14.63 -14.82 -4.45
CA PRO A 101 -13.38 -14.91 -3.72
C PRO A 101 -12.29 -14.00 -4.30
N LEU A 102 -12.24 -13.81 -5.62
CA LEU A 102 -11.31 -12.88 -6.25
C LEU A 102 -11.57 -11.44 -5.80
N ILE A 103 -12.83 -10.97 -5.80
CA ILE A 103 -13.18 -9.63 -5.31
C ILE A 103 -12.83 -9.46 -3.83
N ILE A 104 -13.04 -10.48 -2.99
CA ILE A 104 -12.67 -10.42 -1.57
C ILE A 104 -11.15 -10.27 -1.41
N ILE A 105 -10.37 -11.10 -2.10
CA ILE A 105 -8.91 -11.04 -2.08
C ILE A 105 -8.42 -9.66 -2.55
N PHE A 106 -9.02 -9.11 -3.61
CA PHE A 106 -8.72 -7.79 -4.12
C PHE A 106 -8.97 -6.69 -3.07
N ASN A 107 -10.15 -6.68 -2.44
CA ASN A 107 -10.50 -5.71 -1.40
C ASN A 107 -9.53 -5.77 -0.21
N ILE A 108 -9.14 -6.98 0.21
CA ILE A 108 -8.15 -7.15 1.29
C ILE A 108 -6.82 -6.53 0.87
N ALA A 109 -6.35 -6.82 -0.34
CA ALA A 109 -5.10 -6.29 -0.85
C ALA A 109 -5.09 -4.76 -0.91
N PHE A 110 -6.12 -4.17 -1.53
CA PHE A 110 -6.26 -2.72 -1.66
C PHE A 110 -6.44 -2.00 -0.33
N SER A 111 -7.17 -2.61 0.62
CA SER A 111 -7.31 -2.10 1.97
C SER A 111 -5.95 -2.04 2.70
N LEU A 112 -5.15 -3.10 2.60
CA LEU A 112 -3.81 -3.14 3.20
C LEU A 112 -2.91 -2.09 2.55
N GLN A 113 -2.94 -1.98 1.23
CA GLN A 113 -2.18 -0.98 0.47
C GLN A 113 -2.55 0.46 0.86
N THR A 114 -3.85 0.76 0.93
CA THR A 114 -4.36 2.08 1.34
C THR A 114 -3.89 2.42 2.76
N SER A 115 -3.94 1.45 3.67
CA SER A 115 -3.48 1.63 5.05
C SER A 115 -1.98 1.89 5.14
N LEU A 116 -1.16 1.25 4.28
CA LEU A 116 0.28 1.48 4.22
C LEU A 116 0.61 2.87 3.67
N ASN A 117 -0.04 3.26 2.57
CA ASN A 117 0.14 4.59 1.98
C ASN A 117 -0.27 5.70 2.97
N ALA A 118 -1.33 5.49 3.75
CA ALA A 118 -1.75 6.40 4.80
C ALA A 118 -0.74 6.47 5.96
N GLU A 119 -0.17 5.35 6.39
CA GLU A 119 0.84 5.30 7.45
C GLU A 119 2.07 6.11 7.07
N GLU A 120 2.59 5.90 5.85
CA GLU A 120 3.76 6.61 5.34
C GLU A 120 3.49 8.12 5.27
N GLY A 121 2.33 8.53 4.77
CA GLY A 121 1.92 9.94 4.74
C GLY A 121 1.87 10.59 6.13
N PHE A 122 1.29 9.90 7.12
CA PHE A 122 1.26 10.40 8.49
C PHE A 122 2.65 10.38 9.16
N TYR A 123 3.49 9.40 8.85
CA TYR A 123 4.85 9.28 9.37
C TYR A 123 5.68 10.49 8.96
N TRP A 124 5.65 10.85 7.66
CA TRP A 124 6.33 12.04 7.14
C TRP A 124 5.80 13.33 7.78
N TYR A 125 4.48 13.43 7.97
CA TYR A 125 3.88 14.60 8.61
C TYR A 125 4.33 14.75 10.08
N HIS A 126 4.38 13.66 10.83
CA HIS A 126 4.87 13.68 12.20
C HIS A 126 6.36 14.02 12.27
N LEU A 127 7.18 13.48 11.37
CA LEU A 127 8.60 13.81 11.30
C LEU A 127 8.82 15.32 11.07
N MET A 128 8.12 15.92 10.11
CA MET A 128 8.17 17.37 9.87
C MET A 128 7.76 18.17 11.12
N ARG A 129 6.73 17.72 11.85
CA ARG A 129 6.27 18.39 13.06
C ARG A 129 7.29 18.26 14.21
N ALA A 130 7.86 17.08 14.39
CA ALA A 130 8.86 16.82 15.41
C ALA A 130 10.13 17.66 15.21
N VAL A 131 10.57 17.84 13.95
CA VAL A 131 11.72 18.71 13.65
C VAL A 131 11.41 20.19 13.86
N ARG A 132 10.20 20.67 13.54
CA ARG A 132 9.80 22.06 13.82
C ARG A 132 9.61 22.36 15.31
N GLN A 133 9.31 21.36 16.13
CA GLN A 133 9.01 21.54 17.56
C GLN A 133 9.73 20.47 18.42
N PRO A 134 11.05 20.59 18.62
CA PRO A 134 11.84 19.60 19.35
C PRO A 134 11.43 19.44 20.83
N LYS A 135 10.81 20.47 21.44
CA LYS A 135 10.36 20.44 22.84
C LYS A 135 9.13 19.55 23.09
N SER A 136 8.47 19.04 22.04
CA SER A 136 7.27 18.18 22.13
C SER A 136 7.40 16.96 21.22
N ALA A 137 8.59 16.35 21.18
CA ALA A 137 8.82 15.09 20.47
C ALA A 137 8.17 13.92 21.24
N ARG A 138 6.85 13.87 21.26
CA ARG A 138 6.09 12.74 21.82
C ARG A 138 6.27 11.54 20.90
N SER A 139 6.56 10.36 21.46
CA SER A 139 6.74 9.12 20.69
C SER A 139 5.58 8.89 19.72
N TRP A 140 5.88 8.62 18.43
CA TRP A 140 4.92 8.33 17.35
C TRP A 140 3.77 7.43 17.77
N ARG A 141 4.09 6.33 18.49
CA ARG A 141 3.15 5.32 19.00
C ARG A 141 2.11 5.85 20.00
N THR A 142 2.36 7.02 20.58
CA THR A 142 1.48 7.69 21.55
C THR A 142 0.86 8.98 21.00
N SER A 143 1.11 9.29 19.73
CA SER A 143 0.61 10.51 19.10
C SER A 143 -0.82 10.31 18.57
N SER A 144 -1.61 11.39 18.52
CA SER A 144 -2.95 11.37 17.93
C SER A 144 -2.95 10.94 16.45
N PHE A 145 -1.80 11.04 15.76
CA PHE A 145 -1.64 10.59 14.37
C PHE A 145 -1.75 9.08 14.23
N PHE A 146 -1.28 8.30 15.22
CA PHE A 146 -1.42 6.85 15.22
C PHE A 146 -2.89 6.43 15.36
N TYR A 147 -3.66 7.10 16.21
CA TYR A 147 -5.11 6.87 16.32
C TYR A 147 -5.87 7.29 15.06
N ALA A 148 -5.51 8.44 14.47
CA ALA A 148 -6.10 8.89 13.22
C ALA A 148 -5.85 7.90 12.08
N TRP A 149 -4.64 7.34 12.00
CA TRP A 149 -4.30 6.28 11.05
C TRP A 149 -5.21 5.05 11.22
N ILE A 150 -5.35 4.51 12.44
CA ILE A 150 -6.23 3.35 12.70
C ILE A 150 -7.68 3.65 12.25
N VAL A 151 -8.21 4.82 12.60
CA VAL A 151 -9.58 5.21 12.25
C VAL A 151 -9.75 5.33 10.73
N ILE A 152 -8.82 5.99 10.04
CA ILE A 152 -8.86 6.15 8.59
C ILE A 152 -8.73 4.81 7.88
N SER A 153 -7.83 3.93 8.35
CA SER A 153 -7.68 2.59 7.80
C SER A 153 -8.99 1.80 7.94
N ILE A 154 -9.57 1.74 9.15
CA ILE A 154 -10.84 1.02 9.38
C ILE A 154 -11.98 1.61 8.52
N PHE A 155 -12.08 2.94 8.46
CA PHE A 155 -13.13 3.61 7.70
C PHE A 155 -13.00 3.37 6.19
N SER A 156 -11.80 3.52 5.64
CA SER A 156 -11.50 3.22 4.23
C SER A 156 -11.80 1.76 3.91
N THR A 157 -11.31 0.80 4.71
CA THR A 157 -11.61 -0.63 4.52
C THR A 157 -13.12 -0.90 4.54
N THR A 158 -13.83 -0.31 5.49
CA THR A 158 -15.28 -0.52 5.63
C THR A 158 -16.03 0.02 4.42
N LEU A 159 -15.65 1.21 3.92
CA LEU A 159 -16.24 1.78 2.71
C LEU A 159 -15.96 0.94 1.46
N GLN A 160 -14.71 0.50 1.26
CA GLN A 160 -14.30 -0.35 0.14
C GLN A 160 -15.11 -1.65 0.12
N CYS A 161 -15.13 -2.37 1.25
CA CYS A 161 -15.90 -3.60 1.39
C CYS A 161 -17.40 -3.38 1.23
N SER A 162 -17.98 -2.35 1.87
CA SER A 162 -19.43 -2.16 1.87
C SER A 162 -19.97 -1.84 0.48
N ILE A 163 -19.30 -0.97 -0.28
CA ILE A 163 -19.82 -0.52 -1.56
C ILE A 163 -19.65 -1.60 -2.65
N GLY A 164 -18.62 -2.45 -2.54
CA GLY A 164 -18.46 -3.61 -3.43
C GLY A 164 -19.59 -4.65 -3.33
N TRP A 165 -20.37 -4.63 -2.24
CA TRP A 165 -21.50 -5.52 -2.00
C TRP A 165 -22.87 -4.88 -2.25
N ILE A 166 -22.95 -3.57 -2.45
CA ILE A 166 -24.22 -2.90 -2.77
C ILE A 166 -24.58 -3.21 -4.22
N HIS A 167 -25.46 -4.21 -4.42
CA HIS A 167 -26.03 -4.53 -5.72
C HIS A 167 -27.54 -4.22 -5.76
N ARG A 168 -27.99 -3.48 -6.78
CA ARG A 168 -29.41 -3.35 -7.11
C ARG A 168 -29.74 -4.27 -8.29
N GLY A 169 -30.54 -5.32 -8.08
CA GLY A 169 -31.03 -6.22 -9.12
C GLY A 169 -30.14 -7.44 -9.41
N LYS A 170 -30.07 -7.88 -10.67
CA LYS A 170 -29.25 -9.03 -11.11
C LYS A 170 -27.76 -8.72 -10.96
N LEU A 171 -26.98 -9.69 -10.48
CA LEU A 171 -25.53 -9.55 -10.30
C LEU A 171 -24.83 -9.35 -11.65
N ASN A 172 -24.46 -8.10 -11.96
CA ASN A 172 -23.64 -7.78 -13.12
C ASN A 172 -22.18 -7.65 -12.69
N MET A 173 -21.37 -8.64 -13.05
CA MET A 173 -19.97 -8.75 -12.66
C MET A 173 -19.10 -7.59 -13.17
N ASN A 174 -19.38 -7.11 -14.39
CA ASN A 174 -18.69 -5.95 -14.96
C ASN A 174 -18.92 -4.70 -14.12
N ARG A 175 -20.19 -4.45 -13.76
CA ARG A 175 -20.56 -3.31 -12.96
C ARG A 175 -19.95 -3.39 -11.57
N GLN A 176 -20.00 -4.57 -10.94
CA GLN A 176 -19.41 -4.79 -9.61
C GLN A 176 -17.91 -4.49 -9.61
N MET A 177 -17.15 -5.07 -10.53
CA MET A 177 -15.70 -4.80 -10.63
C MET A 177 -15.40 -3.34 -10.95
N ALA A 178 -16.15 -2.71 -11.86
CA ALA A 178 -15.95 -1.30 -12.21
C ALA A 178 -16.21 -0.38 -11.01
N THR A 179 -17.26 -0.65 -10.22
CA THR A 179 -17.58 0.11 -9.02
C THR A 179 -16.50 -0.06 -7.94
N VAL A 180 -16.07 -1.30 -7.67
CA VAL A 180 -14.98 -1.58 -6.70
C VAL A 180 -13.70 -0.84 -7.10
N MET A 181 -13.23 -1.04 -8.34
CA MET A 181 -12.02 -0.39 -8.85
C MET A 181 -12.09 1.15 -8.82
N ALA A 182 -13.24 1.73 -9.17
CA ALA A 182 -13.38 3.19 -9.18
C ALA A 182 -13.29 3.77 -7.77
N ILE A 183 -13.93 3.12 -6.80
CA ILE A 183 -13.94 3.58 -5.41
C ILE A 183 -12.58 3.39 -4.76
N ASP A 184 -11.99 2.21 -4.93
CA ASP A 184 -10.67 1.90 -4.40
C ASP A 184 -9.63 2.88 -4.97
N GLY A 185 -9.70 3.16 -6.27
CA GLY A 185 -8.86 4.16 -6.93
C GLY A 185 -9.09 5.59 -6.43
N ILE A 186 -10.33 6.01 -6.18
CA ILE A 186 -10.63 7.35 -5.63
C ILE A 186 -10.08 7.50 -4.21
N ILE A 187 -10.26 6.48 -3.37
CA ILE A 187 -9.78 6.48 -1.98
C ILE A 187 -8.25 6.52 -1.97
N GLU A 188 -7.60 5.65 -2.75
CA GLU A 188 -6.15 5.61 -2.84
C GLU A 188 -5.59 6.93 -3.41
N PHE A 189 -6.22 7.48 -4.45
CA PHE A 189 -5.85 8.78 -5.00
C PHE A 189 -5.97 9.89 -3.96
N ALA A 190 -7.04 9.93 -3.16
CA ALA A 190 -7.20 10.91 -2.10
C ALA A 190 -6.11 10.79 -1.02
N VAL A 191 -5.76 9.57 -0.62
CA VAL A 191 -4.67 9.30 0.34
C VAL A 191 -3.32 9.74 -0.24
N LEU A 192 -3.04 9.41 -1.50
CA LEU A 192 -1.80 9.80 -2.18
C LEU A 192 -1.72 11.31 -2.40
N CYS A 193 -2.82 11.98 -2.73
CA CYS A 193 -2.88 13.44 -2.79
C CYS A 193 -2.55 14.05 -1.43
N ALA A 194 -3.19 13.59 -0.36
CA ALA A 194 -2.92 14.06 1.00
C ALA A 194 -1.46 13.82 1.41
N ALA A 195 -0.89 12.68 1.05
CA ALA A 195 0.53 12.39 1.21
C ALA A 195 1.37 13.38 0.38
N SER A 196 1.18 13.49 -0.92
CA SER A 196 1.99 14.35 -1.80
C SER A 196 2.10 15.83 -1.37
N VAL A 197 1.13 16.37 -0.63
CA VAL A 197 1.21 17.71 -0.01
C VAL A 197 2.49 17.89 0.82
N PHE A 198 3.00 16.84 1.47
CA PHE A 198 4.26 16.93 2.22
C PHE A 198 5.46 17.18 1.29
N ILE A 199 5.49 16.59 0.09
CA ILE A 199 6.61 16.73 -0.86
C ILE A 199 6.78 18.20 -1.25
N TRP A 200 5.67 18.91 -1.45
CA TRP A 200 5.69 20.34 -1.78
C TRP A 200 6.16 21.23 -0.62
N LYS A 201 5.90 20.83 0.63
CA LYS A 201 6.33 21.58 1.83
C LYS A 201 7.76 21.22 2.28
N PHE A 202 8.31 20.13 1.78
CA PHE A 202 9.63 19.62 2.12
C PHE A 202 10.82 20.50 1.69
N PRO A 203 10.88 21.07 0.46
CA PRO A 203 12.03 21.91 0.07
C PRO A 203 12.15 23.17 0.91
N ALA A 204 11.03 23.88 1.12
CA ALA A 204 11.01 25.05 2.01
C ALA A 204 11.40 24.69 3.45
N PHE A 205 11.11 23.47 3.90
CA PHE A 205 11.55 22.98 5.20
C PHE A 205 13.07 22.73 5.25
N LEU A 206 13.66 22.11 4.23
CA LEU A 206 15.11 21.91 4.15
C LEU A 206 15.87 23.23 4.13
N ASP A 207 15.35 24.24 3.43
CA ASP A 207 15.98 25.57 3.39
C ASP A 207 15.98 26.22 4.78
N ASN A 208 14.87 26.11 5.53
CA ASN A 208 14.79 26.61 6.90
C ASN A 208 15.72 25.86 7.88
N VAL A 209 15.89 24.55 7.71
CA VAL A 209 16.81 23.75 8.55
C VAL A 209 18.27 24.06 8.22
N LYS A 210 18.61 24.23 6.94
CA LYS A 210 19.96 24.65 6.50
C LYS A 210 20.32 26.04 7.02
N LEU A 211 19.35 26.95 7.11
CA LEU A 211 19.57 28.29 7.68
C LEU A 211 19.77 28.27 9.21
N GLN A 212 19.21 27.29 9.91
CA GLN A 212 19.36 27.12 11.36
C GLN A 212 20.67 26.42 11.77
N VAL A 213 21.34 25.75 10.83
CA VAL A 213 22.67 25.13 11.02
C VAL A 213 23.65 25.77 10.03
N PRO A 214 24.09 27.02 10.23
CA PRO A 214 25.09 27.63 9.37
C PRO A 214 26.46 27.00 9.66
N ASP A 215 27.02 26.32 8.65
CA ASP A 215 28.43 25.93 8.51
C ASP A 215 29.21 25.61 9.80
N GLN A 216 28.82 24.54 10.50
CA GLN A 216 29.82 23.74 11.21
C GLN A 216 30.38 22.71 10.23
N LYS A 217 31.41 23.16 9.50
CA LYS A 217 32.32 22.32 8.74
C LYS A 217 33.12 21.46 9.73
N SER A 218 32.53 20.37 10.20
CA SER A 218 33.21 19.35 10.98
C SER A 218 32.49 18.03 10.76
N ASP A 219 33.03 17.20 9.86
CA ASP A 219 32.87 15.74 9.81
C ASP A 219 31.55 15.17 10.38
N LEU A 220 30.42 15.73 9.97
CA LEU A 220 29.11 15.11 10.17
C LEU A 220 28.90 14.20 8.97
N ASP A 221 29.69 13.14 9.00
CA ASP A 221 29.32 11.88 8.40
C ASP A 221 27.88 11.61 8.88
N PHE A 222 26.93 11.66 7.94
CA PHE A 222 25.52 11.32 8.18
C PHE A 222 25.41 9.80 8.41
N THR A 223 26.21 9.27 9.32
CA THR A 223 26.11 7.91 9.77
C THR A 223 24.91 7.88 10.70
N PHE A 224 23.78 7.49 10.11
CA PHE A 224 22.56 7.05 10.78
C PHE A 224 22.87 5.79 11.62
N ILE A 225 23.76 5.88 12.60
CA ILE A 225 24.12 4.76 13.48
C ILE A 225 23.04 4.71 14.57
N MET A 226 22.00 3.93 14.32
CA MET A 226 21.28 3.28 15.41
C MET A 226 22.28 2.37 16.15
N ARG A 227 23.00 2.89 17.16
CA ARG A 227 23.69 2.01 18.11
C ARG A 227 22.64 1.45 19.07
N PRO A 228 22.58 0.12 19.25
CA PRO A 228 21.77 -0.47 20.29
C PRO A 228 22.46 -0.20 21.65
N THR A 229 21.87 0.64 22.50
CA THR A 229 22.28 0.73 23.90
C THR A 229 21.66 -0.42 24.68
N ARG A 230 22.47 -1.03 25.55
CA ARG A 230 22.19 -2.27 26.28
C ARG A 230 21.19 -2.11 27.43
N SER A 231 20.47 -1.00 27.51
CA SER A 231 19.59 -0.67 28.65
C SER A 231 18.53 0.36 28.25
N GLY A 232 17.45 -0.10 27.63
CA GLY A 232 16.18 0.63 27.53
C GLY A 232 16.17 1.86 26.60
N LEU A 233 15.12 1.98 25.80
CA LEU A 233 14.88 3.14 24.94
C LEU A 233 14.68 4.42 25.77
N SER A 234 15.76 5.18 25.96
CA SER A 234 15.71 6.63 26.09
C SER A 234 16.14 7.23 24.74
N SER A 235 15.24 7.96 24.09
CA SER A 235 15.58 8.79 22.94
C SER A 235 16.18 10.10 23.44
N ASP A 236 17.38 10.03 24.02
CA ASP A 236 18.11 11.22 24.45
C ASP A 236 18.85 11.84 23.26
N PHE A 237 18.35 12.99 22.83
CA PHE A 237 18.97 13.85 21.83
C PHE A 237 20.08 14.67 22.51
N TYR A 238 21.27 14.08 22.68
CA TYR A 238 22.43 14.81 23.19
C TYR A 238 23.22 15.42 22.03
N ILE A 239 23.05 16.72 21.82
CA ILE A 239 24.05 17.54 21.13
C ILE A 239 25.16 17.81 22.15
N ARG A 240 26.26 17.05 22.09
CA ARG A 240 27.49 17.43 22.81
C ARG A 240 28.19 18.50 21.99
N HIS A 241 28.21 19.72 22.51
CA HIS A 241 29.25 20.68 22.16
C HIS A 241 30.58 20.16 22.70
N ALA A 242 31.54 19.93 21.81
CA ALA A 242 32.96 19.93 22.13
C ALA A 242 33.52 21.30 21.77
#